data_AF-A0A9D4BK15-F1
#
_entry.id   AF-A0A9D4BK15-F1
#
_cell.length_a   1.000
_cell.length_b   1.000
_cell.length_c   1.000
_cell.angle_alpha   90.00
_cell.angle_beta   90.00
_cell.angle_gamma   90.00
#
_symmetry.space_group_name_H-M   'P 1'
#
loop_
_entity.id
_entity.type
_entity.pdbx_description
1 polymer ?
#
loop_
_entity_poly.entity_id
_entity_poly.type
_entity_poly.pdbx_seq_one_letter_code
_entity_poly.pdbx_strand_id
1 'polypeptide(L)'
;MNNDAFKNDFRLKKRLTIEQFRSAFGKYKRVMCRKWPHRKNELDEYEIDIGRIHAFYGEKFYDYHLAFSSKAAEAVRNGIPVNWAMRDTENFQLILGGTRARQCQHCHSVLHESEFCANALTQAVRSNRYAKTSGDSSDKFGRKIIMHKGTEICNNFNNEKGCSRRGCPRLHICLNCKSESHKKISCGQSQTDNTRKHTTPSTRSQKSE
;
A
#
# COMPACT_ATOMS: atom_id res chain seq x y z
N MET A 1 -42.12 -39.14 -1.91
CA MET A 1 -41.33 -38.51 -2.99
C MET A 1 -39.93 -38.25 -2.46
N ASN A 2 -38.90 -38.57 -3.24
CA ASN A 2 -37.54 -38.93 -2.83
C ASN A 2 -36.79 -37.88 -1.97
N ASN A 3 -36.48 -38.26 -0.72
CA ASN A 3 -35.75 -37.43 0.25
C ASN A 3 -34.22 -37.46 0.05
N ASP A 4 -33.71 -38.40 -0.76
CA ASP A 4 -32.27 -38.63 -0.96
C ASP A 4 -31.62 -37.73 -2.01
N ALA A 5 -32.41 -37.18 -2.95
CA ALA A 5 -31.91 -36.25 -3.97
C ALA A 5 -31.48 -34.89 -3.38
N PHE A 6 -32.12 -34.46 -2.28
CA PHE A 6 -31.74 -33.22 -1.57
C PHE A 6 -30.47 -33.39 -0.72
N LYS A 7 -30.21 -34.60 -0.18
CA LYS A 7 -29.03 -34.87 0.66
C LYS A 7 -27.71 -34.85 -0.11
N ASN A 8 -27.74 -35.06 -1.43
CA ASN A 8 -26.55 -35.13 -2.29
C ASN A 8 -26.45 -34.01 -3.32
N ASP A 9 -27.22 -32.94 -3.18
CA ASP A 9 -27.09 -31.79 -4.07
C ASP A 9 -25.73 -31.09 -3.87
N PHE A 10 -24.81 -31.29 -4.81
CA PHE A 10 -23.49 -30.67 -4.81
C PHE A 10 -23.54 -29.14 -4.77
N ARG A 11 -24.65 -28.52 -5.21
CA ARG A 11 -24.84 -27.07 -5.14
C ARG A 11 -24.94 -26.58 -3.69
N LEU A 12 -25.49 -27.40 -2.79
CA LEU A 12 -25.60 -27.09 -1.37
C LEU A 12 -24.27 -27.27 -0.62
N LYS A 13 -23.33 -28.04 -1.18
CA LYS A 13 -21.99 -28.27 -0.64
C LYS A 13 -20.96 -27.24 -1.13
N LYS A 14 -21.32 -26.42 -2.13
CA LYS A 14 -20.41 -25.45 -2.75
C LYS A 14 -20.26 -24.21 -1.86
N ARG A 15 -19.01 -23.83 -1.57
CA ARG A 15 -18.67 -22.49 -1.06
C ARG A 15 -18.63 -21.50 -2.21
N LEU A 16 -19.37 -20.39 -2.07
CA LEU A 16 -19.42 -19.36 -3.09
C LEU A 16 -18.32 -18.33 -2.84
N THR A 17 -17.61 -17.95 -3.88
CA THR A 17 -16.77 -16.74 -3.89
C THR A 17 -17.64 -15.50 -3.69
N ILE A 18 -17.07 -14.35 -3.30
CA ILE A 18 -17.85 -13.12 -3.09
C ILE A 18 -18.69 -12.70 -4.32
N GLU A 19 -18.17 -12.86 -5.55
CA GLU A 19 -18.90 -12.51 -6.77
C GLU A 19 -20.07 -13.46 -7.06
N GLN A 20 -19.83 -14.77 -6.85
CA GLN A 20 -20.89 -15.77 -6.94
C GLN A 20 -21.97 -15.52 -5.87
N PHE A 21 -21.57 -15.14 -4.67
CA PHE A 21 -22.49 -14.76 -3.59
C PHE A 21 -23.32 -13.54 -3.98
N ARG A 22 -22.71 -12.42 -4.41
CA ARG A 22 -23.42 -11.21 -4.85
C ARG A 22 -24.44 -11.51 -5.95
N SER A 23 -24.05 -12.33 -6.93
CA SER A 23 -24.96 -12.76 -8.00
C SER A 23 -26.15 -13.58 -7.49
N ALA A 24 -25.89 -14.56 -6.62
CA ALA A 24 -26.93 -15.41 -6.03
C ALA A 24 -27.84 -14.62 -5.07
N PHE A 25 -27.26 -13.83 -4.18
CA PHE A 25 -27.97 -13.00 -3.22
C PHE A 25 -28.77 -11.90 -3.93
N GLY A 26 -28.25 -11.32 -5.01
CA GLY A 26 -29.00 -10.37 -5.85
C GLY A 26 -30.26 -10.99 -6.48
N LYS A 27 -30.24 -12.28 -6.84
CA LYS A 27 -31.46 -13.00 -7.26
C LYS A 27 -32.43 -13.17 -6.09
N TYR A 28 -31.94 -13.58 -4.93
CA TYR A 28 -32.75 -13.68 -3.71
C TYR A 28 -33.42 -12.34 -3.35
N LYS A 29 -32.65 -11.24 -3.32
CA LYS A 29 -33.18 -9.89 -3.06
C LYS A 29 -34.30 -9.52 -4.02
N ARG A 30 -34.13 -9.76 -5.32
CA ARG A 30 -35.20 -9.47 -6.31
C ARG A 30 -36.48 -10.25 -6.02
N VAL A 31 -36.38 -11.53 -5.64
CA VAL A 31 -37.55 -12.34 -5.29
C VAL A 31 -38.20 -11.84 -4.00
N MET A 32 -37.40 -11.58 -2.97
CA MET A 32 -37.91 -11.09 -1.68
C MET A 32 -38.55 -9.71 -1.81
N CYS A 33 -37.92 -8.76 -2.50
CA CYS A 33 -38.43 -7.40 -2.66
C CYS A 33 -39.66 -7.32 -3.58
N ARG A 34 -39.89 -8.30 -4.47
CA ARG A 34 -41.15 -8.39 -5.22
C ARG A 34 -42.35 -8.63 -4.31
N LYS A 35 -42.16 -9.39 -3.22
CA LYS A 35 -43.22 -9.69 -2.25
C LYS A 35 -43.24 -8.72 -1.07
N TRP A 36 -42.08 -8.26 -0.63
CA TRP A 36 -41.92 -7.33 0.49
C TRP A 36 -40.95 -6.19 0.13
N PRO A 37 -41.41 -5.15 -0.57
CA PRO A 37 -40.56 -4.07 -1.06
C PRO A 37 -39.80 -3.31 0.04
N HIS A 38 -40.43 -3.13 1.21
CA HIS A 38 -39.86 -2.41 2.35
C HIS A 38 -38.57 -3.05 2.91
N ARG A 39 -38.36 -4.35 2.67
CA ARG A 39 -37.17 -5.07 3.15
C ARG A 39 -35.91 -4.83 2.31
N LYS A 40 -36.02 -4.06 1.22
CA LYS A 40 -34.90 -3.77 0.34
C LYS A 40 -33.70 -3.18 1.09
N ASN A 41 -33.94 -2.20 1.96
CA ASN A 41 -32.88 -1.54 2.71
C ASN A 41 -32.16 -2.53 3.64
N GLU A 42 -32.91 -3.39 4.34
CA GLU A 42 -32.31 -4.41 5.22
C GLU A 42 -31.38 -5.36 4.47
N LEU A 43 -31.82 -5.79 3.27
CA LEU A 43 -31.06 -6.72 2.44
C LEU A 43 -29.85 -6.06 1.78
N ASP A 44 -29.96 -4.77 1.44
CA ASP A 44 -28.84 -4.00 0.89
C ASP A 44 -27.76 -3.77 1.98
N GLU A 45 -28.16 -3.43 3.22
CA GLU A 45 -27.24 -3.34 4.38
C GLU A 45 -26.54 -4.68 4.66
N TYR A 46 -27.27 -5.79 4.61
CA TYR A 46 -26.68 -7.12 4.77
C TYR A 46 -25.63 -7.43 3.69
N GLU A 47 -25.91 -7.10 2.42
CA GLU A 47 -24.94 -7.32 1.34
C GLU A 47 -23.68 -6.47 1.52
N ILE A 48 -23.84 -5.22 1.95
CA ILE A 48 -22.72 -4.33 2.28
C ILE A 48 -21.90 -4.94 3.42
N ASP A 49 -22.56 -5.46 4.45
CA ASP A 49 -21.89 -6.07 5.59
C ASP A 49 -21.08 -7.32 5.19
N ILE A 50 -21.69 -8.22 4.43
CA ILE A 50 -20.98 -9.38 3.88
C ILE A 50 -19.78 -8.96 3.03
N GLY A 51 -19.91 -7.90 2.23
CA GLY A 51 -18.80 -7.32 1.48
C GLY A 51 -17.66 -6.84 2.37
N ARG A 52 -17.98 -6.19 3.50
CA ARG A 52 -16.99 -5.77 4.50
C ARG A 52 -16.30 -6.97 5.14
N ILE A 53 -17.08 -7.98 5.57
CA ILE A 53 -16.52 -9.20 6.16
C ILE A 53 -15.57 -9.88 5.18
N HIS A 54 -15.91 -9.95 3.89
CA HIS A 54 -15.01 -10.48 2.87
C HIS A 54 -13.74 -9.63 2.73
N ALA A 55 -13.85 -8.30 2.71
CA ALA A 55 -12.67 -7.43 2.60
C ALA A 55 -11.69 -7.64 3.77
N PHE A 56 -12.20 -7.74 5.00
CA PHE A 56 -11.36 -7.91 6.19
C PHE A 56 -10.92 -9.35 6.45
N TYR A 57 -11.75 -10.35 6.18
CA TYR A 57 -11.54 -11.73 6.62
C TYR A 57 -11.50 -12.75 5.47
N GLY A 58 -11.62 -12.30 4.22
CA GLY A 58 -11.61 -13.15 3.03
C GLY A 58 -12.81 -14.10 3.00
N GLU A 59 -12.57 -15.33 2.53
CA GLU A 59 -13.57 -16.38 2.31
C GLU A 59 -14.37 -16.80 3.56
N LYS A 60 -13.94 -16.39 4.77
CA LYS A 60 -14.69 -16.61 6.01
C LYS A 60 -16.05 -15.92 6.03
N PHE A 61 -16.28 -14.92 5.18
CA PHE A 61 -17.61 -14.32 5.02
C PHE A 61 -18.69 -15.37 4.72
N TYR A 62 -18.35 -16.43 4.00
CA TYR A 62 -19.32 -17.43 3.61
C TYR A 62 -19.70 -18.35 4.78
N ASP A 63 -18.75 -18.65 5.67
CA ASP A 63 -19.04 -19.38 6.92
C ASP A 63 -20.00 -18.58 7.79
N TYR A 64 -19.75 -17.26 7.91
CA TYR A 64 -20.66 -16.34 8.60
C TYR A 64 -22.05 -16.32 7.96
N HIS A 65 -22.13 -16.20 6.64
CA HIS A 65 -23.41 -16.23 5.92
C HIS A 65 -24.20 -17.52 6.16
N LEU A 66 -23.54 -18.68 6.15
CA LEU A 66 -24.18 -19.97 6.41
C LEU A 66 -24.74 -20.05 7.83
N ALA A 67 -23.96 -19.67 8.84
CA ALA A 67 -24.42 -19.67 10.22
C ALA A 67 -25.59 -18.70 10.44
N PHE A 68 -25.47 -17.48 9.92
CA PHE A 68 -26.52 -16.46 10.00
C PHE A 68 -27.81 -16.93 9.31
N SER A 69 -27.71 -17.44 8.08
CA SER A 69 -28.89 -17.87 7.31
C SER A 69 -29.57 -19.10 7.93
N SER A 70 -28.80 -20.02 8.53
CA SER A 70 -29.36 -21.14 9.29
C SER A 70 -30.15 -20.67 10.50
N LYS A 71 -29.58 -19.76 11.31
CA LYS A 71 -30.26 -19.19 12.48
C LYS A 71 -31.49 -18.37 12.08
N ALA A 72 -31.39 -17.58 11.00
CA ALA A 72 -32.50 -16.83 10.45
C ALA A 72 -33.65 -17.75 9.97
N ALA A 73 -33.32 -18.87 9.31
CA ALA A 73 -34.32 -19.84 8.87
C ALA A 73 -35.05 -20.49 10.05
N GLU A 74 -34.35 -20.76 11.15
CA GLU A 74 -34.97 -21.24 12.38
C GLU A 74 -35.87 -20.20 13.05
N ALA A 75 -35.41 -18.96 13.16
CA ALA A 75 -36.21 -17.85 13.69
C ALA A 75 -37.52 -17.69 12.91
N VAL A 76 -37.46 -17.69 11.58
CA VAL A 76 -38.66 -17.60 10.72
C VAL A 76 -39.60 -18.79 10.92
N ARG A 77 -39.09 -20.01 11.09
CA ARG A 77 -39.92 -21.19 11.40
C ARG A 77 -40.65 -21.07 12.72
N ASN A 78 -40.05 -20.39 13.69
CA ASN A 78 -40.61 -20.12 15.00
C ASN A 78 -41.47 -18.82 15.03
N GLY A 79 -41.74 -18.20 13.88
CA GLY A 79 -42.54 -16.97 13.78
C GLY A 79 -41.82 -15.70 14.25
N ILE A 80 -40.51 -15.77 14.46
CA ILE A 80 -39.69 -14.63 14.90
C ILE A 80 -39.24 -13.84 13.66
N PRO A 81 -39.55 -12.53 13.57
CA PRO A 81 -39.11 -11.71 12.46
C PRO A 81 -37.58 -11.52 12.48
N VAL A 82 -36.94 -11.69 11.32
CA VAL A 82 -35.50 -11.50 11.15
C VAL A 82 -35.23 -10.17 10.47
N ASN A 83 -34.46 -9.31 11.12
CA ASN A 83 -33.92 -8.09 10.52
C ASN A 83 -32.54 -8.38 9.92
N TRP A 84 -32.43 -8.29 8.59
CA TRP A 84 -31.18 -8.60 7.89
C TRP A 84 -30.11 -7.50 8.03
N ALA A 85 -30.50 -6.27 8.39
CA ALA A 85 -29.54 -5.18 8.61
C ALA A 85 -28.73 -5.37 9.89
N MET A 86 -29.23 -6.16 10.85
CA MET A 86 -28.56 -6.38 12.12
C MET A 86 -27.55 -7.51 12.01
N ARG A 87 -26.28 -7.18 12.22
CA ARG A 87 -25.22 -8.18 12.32
C ARG A 87 -25.43 -9.05 13.55
N ASP A 88 -25.46 -10.36 13.34
CA ASP A 88 -25.38 -11.33 14.43
C ASP A 88 -23.96 -11.31 15.04
N THR A 89 -23.82 -10.65 16.18
CA THR A 89 -22.54 -10.47 16.88
C THR A 89 -21.99 -11.77 17.46
N GLU A 90 -22.86 -12.68 17.89
CA GLU A 90 -22.48 -13.98 18.43
C GLU A 90 -21.85 -14.85 17.34
N ASN A 91 -22.53 -15.02 16.21
CA ASN A 91 -21.99 -15.73 15.06
C ASN A 91 -20.73 -15.05 14.50
N PHE A 92 -20.72 -13.72 14.48
CA PHE A 92 -19.55 -12.96 14.04
C PHE A 92 -18.33 -13.26 14.93
N GLN A 93 -18.48 -13.19 16.25
CA GLN A 93 -17.41 -13.47 17.20
C GLN A 93 -16.99 -14.95 17.16
N LEU A 94 -17.93 -15.88 17.04
CA LEU A 94 -17.63 -17.31 16.99
C LEU A 94 -16.78 -17.68 15.75
N ILE A 95 -17.10 -17.09 14.60
CA ILE A 95 -16.49 -17.49 13.31
C ILE A 95 -15.23 -16.69 13.00
N LEU A 96 -15.25 -15.40 13.35
CA LEU A 96 -14.19 -14.45 13.01
C LEU A 96 -13.33 -14.07 14.22
N GLY A 97 -13.75 -14.42 15.43
CA GLY A 97 -12.98 -14.23 16.66
C GLY A 97 -11.59 -14.85 16.55
N GLY A 98 -10.58 -14.12 17.03
CA GLY A 98 -9.18 -14.53 16.95
C GLY A 98 -8.56 -14.45 15.54
N THR A 99 -9.34 -14.17 14.50
CA THR A 99 -8.81 -13.96 13.15
C THR A 99 -8.34 -12.52 13.00
N ARG A 100 -7.06 -12.32 12.64
CA ARG A 100 -6.55 -10.99 12.32
C ARG A 100 -7.18 -10.50 11.01
N ALA A 101 -7.75 -9.31 11.04
CA ALA A 101 -8.21 -8.64 9.83
C ALA A 101 -7.04 -8.42 8.86
N ARG A 102 -7.33 -8.52 7.56
CA ARG A 102 -6.39 -8.15 6.51
C ARG A 102 -6.05 -6.68 6.69
N GLN A 103 -4.76 -6.42 6.84
CA GLN A 103 -4.21 -5.09 7.02
C GLN A 103 -3.28 -4.80 5.85
N CYS A 104 -3.25 -3.53 5.44
CA CYS A 104 -2.32 -3.02 4.46
C CYS A 104 -0.88 -3.37 4.87
N GLN A 105 -0.12 -3.94 3.95
CA GLN A 105 1.27 -4.35 4.20
C GLN A 105 2.22 -3.14 4.36
N HIS A 106 1.81 -1.95 3.90
CA HIS A 106 2.66 -0.75 3.93
C HIS A 106 2.37 0.17 5.12
N CYS A 107 1.13 0.23 5.61
CA CYS A 107 0.73 1.14 6.67
C CYS A 107 -0.09 0.49 7.80
N HIS A 108 -0.33 -0.82 7.72
CA HIS A 108 -1.12 -1.60 8.67
C HIS A 108 -2.57 -1.12 8.87
N SER A 109 -3.06 -0.19 8.03
CA SER A 109 -4.47 0.19 8.02
C SER A 109 -5.33 -0.97 7.53
N VAL A 110 -6.51 -1.11 8.11
CA VAL A 110 -7.54 -2.06 7.66
C VAL A 110 -8.52 -1.43 6.65
N LEU A 111 -8.45 -0.11 6.44
CA LEU A 111 -9.45 0.63 5.64
C LEU A 111 -9.24 0.50 4.12
N HIS A 112 -8.12 -0.04 3.68
CA HIS A 112 -7.80 -0.21 2.26
C HIS A 112 -6.92 -1.43 2.04
N GLU A 113 -6.98 -2.00 0.84
CA GLU A 113 -6.04 -3.04 0.40
C GLU A 113 -4.67 -2.42 0.07
N SER A 114 -3.60 -3.21 0.23
CA SER A 114 -2.22 -2.75 0.00
C SER A 114 -2.01 -2.07 -1.36
N GLU A 115 -2.74 -2.51 -2.39
CA GLU A 115 -2.69 -1.99 -3.75
C GLU A 115 -3.13 -0.52 -3.85
N PHE A 116 -4.03 -0.08 -2.97
CA PHE A 116 -4.56 1.28 -2.93
C PHE A 116 -3.87 2.13 -1.84
N CYS A 117 -2.77 1.64 -1.28
CA CYS A 117 -2.08 2.35 -0.22
C CYS A 117 -1.25 3.51 -0.79
N ALA A 118 -1.50 4.73 -0.30
CA ALA A 118 -0.67 5.89 -0.61
C ALA A 118 0.83 5.68 -0.27
N ASN A 119 1.13 4.85 0.75
CA ASN A 119 2.50 4.53 1.15
C ASN A 119 3.17 3.47 0.25
N ALA A 120 2.40 2.71 -0.54
CA ALA A 120 2.98 1.81 -1.54
C ALA A 120 3.75 2.59 -2.62
N LEU A 121 3.20 3.73 -3.04
CA LEU A 121 3.81 4.63 -4.03
C LEU A 121 5.13 5.24 -3.52
N THR A 122 5.23 5.55 -2.23
CA THR A 122 6.44 6.14 -1.65
C THR A 122 7.56 5.13 -1.44
N GLN A 123 7.22 3.85 -1.17
CA GLN A 123 8.22 2.78 -1.05
C GLN A 123 8.87 2.44 -2.40
N ALA A 124 8.11 2.41 -3.50
CA ALA A 124 8.66 2.18 -4.86
C ALA A 124 9.69 3.26 -5.27
N VAL A 125 9.47 4.51 -4.85
CA VAL A 125 10.42 5.61 -5.09
C VAL A 125 11.66 5.50 -4.19
N ARG A 126 11.56 4.88 -3.01
CA ARG A 126 12.68 4.69 -2.09
C ARG A 126 13.55 3.47 -2.45
N SER A 127 12.96 2.36 -2.87
CA SER A 127 13.72 1.19 -3.35
C SER A 127 14.55 1.50 -4.60
N ASN A 128 14.10 2.44 -5.43
CA ASN A 128 14.89 2.95 -6.57
C ASN A 128 16.02 3.93 -6.17
N ARG A 129 16.06 4.42 -4.93
CA ARG A 129 17.14 5.29 -4.42
C ARG A 129 18.29 4.54 -3.76
N TYR A 130 18.07 3.31 -3.28
CA TYR A 130 19.11 2.51 -2.65
C TYR A 130 19.84 1.56 -3.63
N ALA A 131 19.40 1.47 -4.89
CA ALA A 131 20.07 0.65 -5.92
C ALA A 131 21.26 1.35 -6.62
N LYS A 132 21.69 2.55 -6.19
CA LYS A 132 22.86 3.26 -6.75
C LYS A 132 23.77 3.86 -5.68
N THR A 133 24.09 3.08 -4.66
CA THR A 133 25.24 3.34 -3.78
C THR A 133 26.29 2.27 -4.01
N SER A 134 26.90 2.30 -5.18
CA SER A 134 28.19 1.64 -5.44
C SER A 134 28.99 2.63 -6.29
N GLY A 135 30.16 3.00 -5.78
CA GLY A 135 30.94 4.15 -6.24
C GLY A 135 31.22 4.14 -7.74
N ASP A 136 31.29 5.35 -8.28
CA ASP A 136 31.68 5.68 -9.66
C ASP A 136 30.59 5.71 -10.74
N SER A 137 29.36 6.08 -10.35
CA SER A 137 28.34 6.47 -11.32
C SER A 137 28.68 7.81 -11.97
N SER A 138 29.11 7.74 -13.24
CA SER A 138 29.19 8.87 -14.16
C SER A 138 27.86 9.08 -14.89
N ASP A 139 27.58 10.31 -15.30
CA ASP A 139 26.42 10.62 -16.15
C ASP A 139 26.62 10.07 -17.57
N LYS A 140 25.60 10.18 -18.42
CA LYS A 140 25.65 9.73 -19.83
C LYS A 140 26.74 10.40 -20.69
N PHE A 141 27.41 11.43 -20.16
CA PHE A 141 28.52 12.14 -20.79
C PHE A 141 29.84 11.88 -20.06
N GLY A 142 29.90 10.86 -19.19
CA GLY A 142 31.11 10.46 -18.46
C GLY A 142 31.48 11.40 -17.31
N ARG A 143 30.60 12.33 -16.91
CA ARG A 143 30.90 13.28 -15.82
C ARG A 143 30.45 12.71 -14.49
N LYS A 144 31.29 12.85 -13.46
CA LYS A 144 30.98 12.38 -12.10
C LYS A 144 29.63 12.92 -11.61
N ILE A 145 28.78 12.03 -11.12
CA ILE A 145 27.52 12.40 -10.47
C ILE A 145 27.83 12.80 -9.03
N ILE A 146 27.40 14.01 -8.63
CA ILE A 146 27.61 14.55 -7.28
C ILE A 146 26.24 14.71 -6.62
N MET A 147 26.09 14.11 -5.45
CA MET A 147 24.88 14.19 -4.62
C MET A 147 25.04 15.28 -3.55
N HIS A 148 23.97 16.02 -3.28
CA HIS A 148 23.87 16.96 -2.16
C HIS A 148 22.54 16.77 -1.44
N LYS A 149 22.56 16.52 -0.13
CA LYS A 149 21.37 16.25 0.70
C LYS A 149 20.43 15.20 0.09
N GLY A 150 21.00 14.13 -0.48
CA GLY A 150 20.23 13.03 -1.08
C GLY A 150 19.62 13.31 -2.46
N THR A 151 19.92 14.46 -3.09
CA THR A 151 19.48 14.79 -4.46
C THR A 151 20.69 15.06 -5.36
N GLU A 152 20.61 14.64 -6.63
CA GLU A 152 21.68 14.83 -7.63
C GLU A 152 21.80 16.31 -8.03
N ILE A 153 23.03 16.82 -8.09
CA ILE A 153 23.34 18.15 -8.64
C ILE A 153 23.31 18.08 -10.18
N CYS A 154 22.66 19.06 -10.80
CA CYS A 154 22.58 19.15 -12.25
C CYS A 154 23.93 19.52 -12.88
N ASN A 155 24.60 18.55 -13.49
CA ASN A 155 25.84 18.79 -14.24
C ASN A 155 25.64 19.76 -15.43
N ASN A 156 24.46 19.78 -16.05
CA ASN A 156 24.17 20.72 -17.15
C ASN A 156 24.05 22.17 -16.67
N PHE A 157 23.48 22.40 -15.48
CA PHE A 157 23.42 23.73 -14.87
C PHE A 157 24.83 24.29 -14.62
N ASN A 158 25.75 23.42 -14.18
CA ASN A 158 27.13 23.78 -13.91
C ASN A 158 28.05 23.81 -15.14
N ASN A 159 27.49 23.58 -16.33
CA ASN A 159 28.22 23.68 -17.60
C ASN A 159 28.10 25.10 -18.20
N GLU A 160 28.90 25.40 -19.21
CA GLU A 160 28.92 26.71 -19.88
C GLU A 160 27.53 27.12 -20.39
N LYS A 161 26.89 26.20 -21.12
CA LYS A 161 25.57 26.38 -21.74
C LYS A 161 24.40 26.46 -20.74
N GLY A 162 24.63 26.06 -19.48
CA GLY A 162 23.56 25.97 -18.48
C GLY A 162 22.54 24.85 -18.76
N CYS A 163 21.51 24.77 -17.91
CA CYS A 163 20.44 23.79 -18.02
C CYS A 163 19.23 24.40 -18.74
N SER A 164 18.86 23.86 -19.90
CA SER A 164 17.70 24.31 -20.69
C SER A 164 16.37 23.65 -20.33
N ARG A 165 16.36 22.70 -19.39
CA ARG A 165 15.16 21.93 -19.01
C ARG A 165 14.28 22.75 -18.06
N ARG A 166 13.09 23.16 -18.52
CA ARG A 166 12.04 23.73 -17.65
C ARG A 166 11.57 22.62 -16.68
N GLY A 167 11.75 22.83 -15.37
CA GLY A 167 11.45 21.82 -14.34
C GLY A 167 12.48 20.69 -14.25
N CYS A 168 13.77 21.02 -14.12
CA CYS A 168 14.81 20.01 -13.96
C CYS A 168 14.67 19.27 -12.62
N PRO A 169 14.66 17.93 -12.60
CA PRO A 169 14.54 17.15 -11.36
C PRO A 169 15.83 17.13 -10.52
N ARG A 170 16.89 17.80 -10.98
CA ARG A 170 18.21 17.86 -10.33
C ARG A 170 18.46 19.25 -9.78
N LEU A 171 19.26 19.35 -8.72
CA LEU A 171 19.54 20.61 -8.03
C LEU A 171 20.36 21.56 -8.93
N HIS A 172 19.88 22.80 -9.06
CA HIS A 172 20.60 23.89 -9.74
C HIS A 172 21.45 24.67 -8.73
N ILE A 173 22.51 24.01 -8.25
CA ILE A 173 23.45 24.59 -7.28
C ILE A 173 24.88 24.49 -7.79
N CYS A 174 25.73 25.43 -7.38
CA CYS A 174 27.15 25.45 -7.71
C CYS A 174 27.86 24.18 -7.25
N LEU A 175 28.63 23.52 -8.13
CA LEU A 175 29.39 22.34 -7.76
C LEU A 175 30.49 22.62 -6.71
N ASN A 176 31.06 23.82 -6.69
CA ASN A 176 32.14 24.18 -5.76
C ASN A 176 31.60 24.52 -4.37
N CYS A 177 30.76 25.55 -4.27
CA CYS A 177 30.33 26.11 -2.98
C CYS A 177 28.91 25.71 -2.55
N LYS A 178 28.18 24.95 -3.38
CA LYS A 178 26.79 24.51 -3.15
C LYS A 178 25.75 25.65 -3.05
N SER A 179 26.11 26.87 -3.45
CA SER A 179 25.17 28.01 -3.53
C SER A 179 24.19 27.87 -4.70
N GLU A 180 22.96 28.35 -4.52
CA GLU A 180 21.91 28.42 -5.55
C GLU A 180 22.06 29.63 -6.49
N SER A 181 22.88 30.64 -6.12
CA SER A 181 22.94 31.91 -6.85
C SER A 181 23.72 31.85 -8.16
N HIS A 182 24.59 30.85 -8.33
CA HIS A 182 25.49 30.79 -9.47
C HIS A 182 25.86 29.35 -9.87
N LYS A 183 26.38 29.21 -11.09
CA LYS A 183 26.97 27.97 -11.62
C LYS A 183 28.46 27.88 -11.30
N LYS A 184 29.04 26.68 -11.35
CA LYS A 184 30.47 26.42 -11.11
C LYS A 184 31.41 27.44 -11.78
N ILE A 185 31.18 27.76 -13.05
CA ILE A 185 32.04 28.66 -13.84
C ILE A 185 32.03 30.09 -13.31
N SER A 186 30.93 30.52 -12.69
CA SER A 186 30.78 31.85 -12.11
C SER A 186 31.11 31.86 -10.61
N CYS A 187 31.77 30.81 -10.10
CA CYS A 187 32.11 30.68 -8.70
C CYS A 187 33.46 31.35 -8.42
N GLY A 188 33.47 32.36 -7.53
CA GLY A 188 34.71 32.99 -7.05
C GLY A 188 35.56 32.09 -6.15
N GLN A 189 35.04 30.92 -5.74
CA GLN A 189 35.79 29.88 -5.04
C GLN A 189 36.34 28.89 -6.09
N SER A 190 37.39 29.31 -6.80
CA SER A 190 38.16 28.41 -7.66
C SER A 190 38.87 27.36 -6.82
N GLN A 191 38.97 26.14 -7.36
CA GLN A 191 39.40 24.91 -6.68
C GLN A 191 40.69 25.09 -5.85
N THR A 192 40.59 24.95 -4.52
CA THR A 192 41.75 24.51 -3.74
C THR A 192 41.86 22.99 -3.90
N ASP A 193 42.44 22.55 -5.00
CA ASP A 193 42.99 21.20 -5.08
C ASP A 193 44.25 21.13 -4.21
N ASN A 194 44.29 20.09 -3.37
CA ASN A 194 45.39 19.75 -2.48
C ASN A 194 46.72 19.60 -3.23
N THR A 195 47.57 20.62 -3.22
CA THR A 195 49.02 20.42 -3.12
C THR A 195 49.44 20.67 -1.68
N ARG A 196 49.27 19.66 -0.81
CA ARG A 196 50.00 19.64 0.47
C ARG A 196 51.47 19.39 0.16
N LYS A 197 52.25 20.46 0.15
CA LYS A 197 53.70 20.39 0.39
C LYS A 197 53.89 19.68 1.73
N HIS A 198 54.54 18.52 1.70
CA HIS A 198 55.05 17.88 2.90
C HIS A 198 56.21 18.75 3.43
N THR A 199 55.92 19.63 4.39
CA THR A 199 56.92 20.16 5.32
C THR A 199 56.80 19.37 6.60
N THR A 200 57.69 18.40 6.78
CA THR A 200 57.92 17.63 8.01
C THR A 200 58.49 18.53 9.09
N PRO A 201 57.93 18.55 10.32
CA PRO A 201 58.66 18.96 11.51
C PRO A 201 59.47 17.77 12.03
N SER A 202 60.79 17.92 12.04
CA SER A 202 61.75 17.01 12.67
C SER A 202 61.62 17.08 14.19
N THR A 203 61.15 16.01 14.82
CA THR A 203 61.20 15.82 16.28
C THR A 203 62.63 15.50 16.71
N ARG A 204 63.28 16.45 17.37
CA ARG A 204 64.57 16.27 18.06
C ARG A 204 64.29 15.84 19.51
N SER A 205 64.46 14.55 19.81
CA SER A 205 64.62 14.06 21.18
C SER A 205 65.94 14.58 21.74
N GLN A 206 65.89 15.39 22.80
CA GLN A 206 67.03 15.61 23.68
C GLN A 206 66.93 14.61 24.84
N LYS A 207 67.95 13.74 24.89
CA LYS A 207 68.36 12.95 26.03
C LYS A 207 69.32 13.85 26.82
N SER A 208 69.14 14.00 28.12
CA SER A 208 70.17 14.53 29.01
C SER A 208 70.21 13.65 30.26
N GLU A 209 71.41 13.16 30.52
CA GLU A 209 71.92 12.64 31.78
C GLU A 209 71.81 13.67 32.91
#